data_AF-A0A8T4F5E9-F1
#
_entry.id   AF-A0A8T4F5E9-F1
#
_cell.length_a   1.000
_cell.length_b   1.000
_cell.length_c   1.000
_cell.angle_alpha   90.00
_cell.angle_beta   90.00
_cell.angle_gamma   90.00
#
_symmetry.space_group_name_H-M   'P 1'
#
loop_
_entity.id
_entity.type
_entity.pdbx_description
1 polymer ?
#
loop_
_entity_poly.entity_id
_entity_poly.type
_entity_poly.pdbx_seq_one_letter_code
_entity_poly.pdbx_strand_id
1 'polypeptide(L)'
;MRQARAEDARSEARRLTRELLGEERPTAAGLLGRASGAFGAARAARCAELARLAPLTRRSAELAAIAALAVGTPELDPWWGERRGVGLPSPDEVLDTGRPVAPWDDLTALEMLAAWAADDAADARWGRPVAAVDLNSWQAEDRVDLPEGVRPGDRLVLTFDAGGRLDAVVVARKDDELGSNLDFAAIRYSRPAEAQWSWGVAAGLGPHPLPGERPEPYEESVPDKIVDGLREWALRHGATQAQVGDVWRTKGDMVAAVERVDWMWRSAEWFGWWRAVAAVIDGHPSVSALVEALHEGTDPF
;
A
#
# COMPACT_ATOMS: atom_id res chain seq x y z
N MET A 1 23.13 6.75 5.77
CA MET A 1 22.61 5.45 6.26
C MET A 1 21.16 5.19 5.83
N ARG A 2 20.21 6.12 5.95
CA ARG A 2 18.81 5.92 5.51
C ARG A 2 18.62 5.83 3.98
N GLN A 3 19.35 6.64 3.21
CA GLN A 3 19.33 6.60 1.74
C GLN A 3 19.73 5.22 1.18
N ALA A 4 20.82 4.66 1.71
CA ALA A 4 21.29 3.31 1.35
C ALA A 4 20.20 2.26 1.62
N ARG A 5 19.52 2.32 2.78
CA ARG A 5 18.41 1.40 3.10
C ARG A 5 17.18 1.56 2.17
N ALA A 6 16.91 2.77 1.68
CA ALA A 6 15.83 3.00 0.71
C ALA A 6 16.19 2.48 -0.69
N GLU A 7 17.47 2.62 -1.09
CA GLU A 7 18.00 2.01 -2.32
C GLU A 7 17.99 0.47 -2.25
N ASP A 8 18.27 -0.09 -1.07
CA ASP A 8 18.14 -1.53 -0.80
C ASP A 8 16.68 -1.98 -0.92
N ALA A 9 15.74 -1.27 -0.30
CA ALA A 9 14.31 -1.59 -0.37
C ALA A 9 13.75 -1.53 -1.81
N ARG A 10 14.13 -0.51 -2.61
CA ARG A 10 13.73 -0.43 -4.02
C ARG A 10 14.34 -1.54 -4.87
N SER A 11 15.58 -1.95 -4.56
CA SER A 11 16.23 -3.05 -5.26
C SER A 11 15.57 -4.39 -4.94
N GLU A 12 15.22 -4.61 -3.67
CA GLU A 12 14.48 -5.78 -3.24
C GLU A 12 13.05 -5.81 -3.81
N ALA A 13 12.35 -4.68 -3.81
CA ALA A 13 11.04 -4.54 -4.42
C ALA A 13 11.06 -4.89 -5.92
N ARG A 14 12.08 -4.44 -6.66
CA ARG A 14 12.26 -4.84 -8.07
C ARG A 14 12.55 -6.32 -8.25
N ARG A 15 13.33 -6.92 -7.33
CA ARG A 15 13.62 -8.36 -7.33
C ARG A 15 12.32 -9.17 -7.14
N LEU A 16 11.54 -8.84 -6.11
CA LEU A 16 10.27 -9.48 -5.82
C LEU A 16 9.23 -9.24 -6.91
N THR A 17 9.13 -8.01 -7.44
CA THR A 17 8.24 -7.71 -8.58
C THR A 17 8.59 -8.57 -9.79
N ARG A 18 9.87 -8.76 -10.10
CA ARG A 18 10.29 -9.66 -11.17
C ARG A 18 9.95 -11.12 -10.88
N GLU A 19 10.17 -11.57 -9.64
CA GLU A 19 9.90 -12.96 -9.24
C GLU A 19 8.40 -13.28 -9.25
N LEU A 20 7.59 -12.40 -8.67
CA LEU A 20 6.17 -12.59 -8.45
C LEU A 20 5.34 -12.20 -9.67
N LEU A 21 5.74 -11.16 -10.40
CA LEU A 21 5.01 -10.58 -11.53
C LEU A 21 5.66 -10.83 -12.89
N GLY A 22 6.93 -11.23 -12.94
CA GLY A 22 7.67 -11.38 -14.21
C GLY A 22 8.08 -10.06 -14.84
N GLU A 23 7.94 -8.93 -14.13
CA GLU A 23 8.21 -7.59 -14.65
C GLU A 23 9.48 -6.99 -14.03
N GLU A 24 10.40 -6.52 -14.86
CA GLU A 24 11.58 -5.78 -14.39
C GLU A 24 11.30 -4.29 -14.17
N ARG A 25 10.36 -3.74 -14.95
CA ARG A 25 9.89 -2.35 -14.87
C ARG A 25 8.36 -2.38 -14.82
N PRO A 26 7.77 -2.36 -13.62
CA PRO A 26 6.32 -2.47 -13.49
C PRO A 26 5.62 -1.33 -14.21
N THR A 27 4.58 -1.65 -14.97
CA THR A 27 3.70 -0.67 -15.61
C THR A 27 2.24 -1.04 -15.36
N ALA A 28 1.34 -0.04 -15.32
CA ALA A 28 -0.09 -0.30 -15.16
C ALA A 28 -0.64 -1.19 -16.28
N ALA A 29 -0.20 -0.97 -17.53
CA ALA A 29 -0.63 -1.78 -18.67
C ALA A 29 -0.16 -3.25 -18.57
N GLY A 30 1.11 -3.48 -18.20
CA GLY A 30 1.65 -4.83 -17.97
C GLY A 30 0.89 -5.56 -16.87
N LEU A 31 0.70 -4.88 -15.74
CA LEU A 31 -0.03 -5.40 -14.60
C LEU A 31 -1.48 -5.78 -14.96
N LEU A 32 -2.21 -4.91 -15.66
CA LEU A 32 -3.60 -5.18 -16.07
C LEU A 32 -3.69 -6.35 -17.07
N GLY A 33 -2.71 -6.49 -17.97
CA GLY A 33 -2.58 -7.66 -18.82
C GLY A 33 -2.41 -8.95 -18.01
N ARG A 34 -1.59 -8.90 -16.97
CA ARG A 34 -1.35 -10.04 -16.06
C ARG A 34 -2.56 -10.38 -15.21
N ALA A 35 -3.21 -9.37 -14.64
CA ALA A 35 -4.47 -9.49 -13.90
C ALA A 35 -5.56 -10.18 -14.74
N SER A 36 -5.70 -9.78 -16.01
CA SER A 36 -6.62 -10.40 -16.96
C SER A 36 -6.35 -11.90 -17.15
N GLY A 37 -5.07 -12.29 -17.21
CA GLY A 37 -4.67 -13.70 -17.27
C GLY A 37 -4.88 -14.47 -15.97
N ALA A 38 -4.71 -13.82 -14.81
CA ALA A 38 -4.79 -14.47 -13.50
C ALA A 38 -6.22 -14.72 -13.02
N PHE A 39 -7.13 -13.76 -13.22
CA PHE A 39 -8.49 -13.82 -12.66
C PHE A 39 -9.59 -13.47 -13.65
N GLY A 40 -9.25 -13.35 -14.93
CA GLY A 40 -10.18 -13.16 -16.04
C GLY A 40 -10.37 -11.69 -16.44
N ALA A 41 -10.64 -11.47 -17.73
CA ALA A 41 -10.71 -10.14 -18.33
C ALA A 41 -11.81 -9.24 -17.72
N ALA A 42 -12.97 -9.80 -17.36
CA ALA A 42 -14.07 -9.02 -16.79
C ALA A 42 -13.71 -8.40 -15.44
N ARG A 43 -13.14 -9.21 -14.53
CA ARG A 43 -12.67 -8.74 -13.22
C ARG A 43 -11.51 -7.76 -13.37
N ALA A 44 -10.56 -8.02 -14.27
CA ALA A 44 -9.45 -7.11 -14.52
C ALA A 44 -9.90 -5.75 -15.06
N ALA A 45 -10.88 -5.75 -15.96
CA ALA A 45 -11.51 -4.52 -16.43
C ALA A 45 -12.20 -3.76 -15.29
N ARG A 46 -12.93 -4.47 -14.42
CA ARG A 46 -13.59 -3.86 -13.27
C ARG A 46 -12.59 -3.27 -12.27
N CYS A 47 -11.49 -3.96 -11.97
CA CYS A 47 -10.41 -3.40 -11.16
C CYS A 47 -9.81 -2.14 -11.80
N ALA A 48 -9.59 -2.14 -13.11
CA ALA A 48 -9.09 -0.97 -13.83
C ALA A 48 -10.05 0.22 -13.77
N GLU A 49 -11.37 -0.02 -13.79
CA GLU A 49 -12.38 1.01 -13.59
C GLU A 49 -12.30 1.63 -12.19
N LEU A 50 -12.18 0.82 -11.14
CA LEU A 50 -12.04 1.32 -9.77
C LEU A 50 -10.74 2.13 -9.60
N ALA A 51 -9.62 1.63 -10.13
CA ALA A 51 -8.35 2.35 -10.12
C ALA A 51 -8.41 3.68 -10.90
N ARG A 52 -9.25 3.77 -11.94
CA ARG A 52 -9.50 5.00 -12.69
C ARG A 52 -10.28 6.03 -11.89
N LEU A 53 -11.22 5.58 -11.07
CA LEU A 53 -12.06 6.45 -10.22
C LEU A 53 -11.35 6.94 -8.97
N ALA A 54 -10.25 6.30 -8.56
CA ALA A 54 -9.43 6.75 -7.46
C ALA A 54 -8.72 8.09 -7.75
N PRO A 55 -8.45 8.91 -6.72
CA PRO A 55 -7.55 10.05 -6.85
C PRO A 55 -6.23 9.66 -7.52
N LEU A 56 -5.67 10.53 -8.37
CA LEU A 56 -4.45 10.23 -9.11
C LEU A 56 -3.25 9.96 -8.20
N THR A 57 -3.22 10.58 -7.01
CA THR A 57 -2.21 10.30 -5.98
C THR A 57 -2.38 8.95 -5.29
N ARG A 58 -3.57 8.35 -5.33
CA ARG A 58 -3.91 7.04 -4.76
C ARG A 58 -3.82 5.90 -5.77
N ARG A 59 -3.68 6.22 -7.06
CA ARG A 59 -3.65 5.23 -8.14
C ARG A 59 -2.54 4.18 -7.99
N SER A 60 -1.39 4.55 -7.42
CA SER A 60 -0.32 3.58 -7.12
C SER A 60 -0.76 2.51 -6.11
N ALA A 61 -1.55 2.89 -5.09
CA ALA A 61 -2.08 1.97 -4.09
C ALA A 61 -3.14 1.03 -4.70
N GLU A 62 -4.02 1.54 -5.55
CA GLU A 62 -5.01 0.73 -6.28
C GLU A 62 -4.32 -0.31 -7.19
N LEU A 63 -3.28 0.10 -7.92
CA LEU A 63 -2.51 -0.81 -8.76
C LEU A 63 -1.70 -1.81 -7.93
N ALA A 64 -1.13 -1.41 -6.80
CA ALA A 64 -0.49 -2.35 -5.87
C ALA A 64 -1.49 -3.39 -5.35
N ALA A 65 -2.72 -2.99 -5.03
CA ALA A 65 -3.78 -3.93 -4.64
C ALA A 65 -4.12 -4.92 -5.78
N ILE A 66 -4.17 -4.45 -7.02
CA ILE A 66 -4.36 -5.31 -8.21
C ILE A 66 -3.19 -6.30 -8.36
N ALA A 67 -1.95 -5.89 -8.07
CA ALA A 67 -0.79 -6.78 -8.06
C ALA A 67 -0.94 -7.89 -7.02
N ALA A 68 -1.41 -7.57 -5.82
CA ALA A 68 -1.74 -8.54 -4.77
C ALA A 68 -2.75 -9.57 -5.28
N LEU A 69 -3.86 -9.12 -5.87
CA LEU A 69 -4.92 -9.98 -6.38
C LEU A 69 -4.48 -10.86 -7.54
N ALA A 70 -3.62 -10.34 -8.43
CA ALA A 70 -3.08 -11.08 -9.56
C ALA A 70 -2.14 -12.21 -9.13
N VAL A 71 -1.46 -12.06 -7.99
CA VAL A 71 -0.60 -13.10 -7.40
C VAL A 71 -1.40 -14.06 -6.52
N GLY A 72 -2.36 -13.54 -5.74
CA GLY A 72 -3.10 -14.33 -4.76
C GLY A 72 -4.21 -15.19 -5.34
N THR A 73 -4.94 -14.69 -6.35
CA THR A 73 -6.09 -15.43 -6.89
C THR A 73 -5.73 -16.86 -7.32
N PRO A 74 -4.66 -17.10 -8.11
CA PRO A 74 -4.32 -18.45 -8.54
C PRO A 74 -4.00 -19.42 -7.39
N GLU A 75 -3.58 -18.91 -6.24
CA GLU A 75 -3.25 -19.70 -5.05
C GLU A 75 -4.49 -20.05 -4.20
N LEU A 76 -5.61 -19.33 -4.40
CA LEU A 76 -6.80 -19.39 -3.56
C LEU A 76 -8.04 -19.96 -4.26
N ASP A 77 -7.95 -20.31 -5.54
CA ASP A 77 -9.10 -20.77 -6.33
C ASP A 77 -9.75 -22.05 -5.72
N PRO A 78 -11.09 -22.10 -5.53
CA PRO A 78 -12.09 -21.06 -5.78
C PRO A 78 -12.16 -20.00 -4.67
N TRP A 79 -11.85 -18.74 -5.00
CA TRP A 79 -11.88 -17.64 -4.02
C TRP A 79 -12.97 -16.60 -4.31
N TRP A 80 -13.08 -16.17 -5.57
CA TRP A 80 -13.90 -15.02 -5.95
C TRP A 80 -15.39 -15.15 -5.63
N GLY A 81 -15.93 -16.38 -5.74
CA GLY A 81 -17.33 -16.68 -5.50
C GLY A 81 -17.65 -17.07 -4.06
N GLU A 82 -16.65 -17.25 -3.20
CA GLU A 82 -16.85 -17.74 -1.84
C GLU A 82 -17.13 -16.60 -0.87
N ARG A 83 -18.14 -16.77 -0.02
CA ARG A 83 -18.43 -15.80 1.04
C ARG A 83 -17.44 -15.93 2.18
N ARG A 84 -16.93 -14.79 2.64
CA ARG A 84 -15.93 -14.75 3.71
C ARG A 84 -16.60 -14.87 5.09
N GLY A 85 -16.90 -16.09 5.52
CA GLY A 85 -17.53 -16.31 6.82
C GLY A 85 -18.96 -15.78 6.90
N VAL A 86 -19.45 -15.53 8.12
CA VAL A 86 -20.86 -15.18 8.35
C VAL A 86 -21.07 -13.69 8.13
N GLY A 87 -21.90 -13.33 7.15
CA GLY A 87 -22.38 -11.97 6.94
C GLY A 87 -21.49 -11.07 6.07
N LEU A 88 -20.30 -11.54 5.64
CA LEU A 88 -19.50 -10.82 4.65
C LEU A 88 -19.87 -11.25 3.21
N PRO A 89 -19.84 -10.32 2.24
CA PRO A 89 -20.01 -10.63 0.83
C PRO A 89 -18.86 -11.50 0.30
N SER A 90 -19.06 -12.08 -0.88
CA SER A 90 -17.96 -12.65 -1.67
C SER A 90 -17.06 -11.55 -2.26
N PRO A 91 -15.81 -11.89 -2.64
CA PRO A 91 -14.95 -10.96 -3.36
C PRO A 91 -15.59 -10.39 -4.64
N ASP A 92 -16.36 -11.20 -5.39
CA ASP A 92 -17.10 -10.73 -6.57
C ASP A 92 -18.16 -9.68 -6.19
N GLU A 93 -18.95 -9.90 -5.12
CA GLU A 93 -19.94 -8.93 -4.64
C GLU A 93 -19.29 -7.59 -4.24
N VAL A 94 -18.10 -7.61 -3.63
CA VAL A 94 -17.32 -6.41 -3.29
C VAL A 94 -16.81 -5.71 -4.55
N LEU A 95 -16.24 -6.45 -5.49
CA LEU A 95 -15.68 -5.90 -6.73
C LEU A 95 -16.77 -5.23 -7.59
N ASP A 96 -17.95 -5.85 -7.67
CA ASP A 96 -19.10 -5.33 -8.40
C ASP A 96 -19.62 -4.03 -7.78
N THR A 97 -19.83 -4.02 -6.46
CA THR A 97 -20.30 -2.82 -5.76
C THR A 97 -19.25 -1.72 -5.70
N GLY A 98 -17.97 -2.07 -5.77
CA GLY A 98 -16.84 -1.14 -5.66
C GLY A 98 -16.76 -0.45 -4.30
N ARG A 99 -17.33 -1.07 -3.25
CA ARG A 99 -17.39 -0.49 -1.91
C ARG A 99 -16.72 -1.39 -0.88
N PRO A 100 -15.90 -0.82 0.01
CA PRO A 100 -15.43 -1.56 1.17
C PRO A 100 -16.59 -1.92 2.09
N VAL A 101 -16.39 -2.92 2.95
CA VAL A 101 -17.35 -3.31 3.98
C VAL A 101 -16.71 -3.23 5.36
N ALA A 102 -17.53 -2.92 6.37
CA ALA A 102 -17.05 -2.87 7.75
C ALA A 102 -16.43 -4.22 8.18
N PRO A 103 -15.37 -4.20 9.00
CA PRO A 103 -14.71 -3.03 9.61
C PRO A 103 -13.63 -2.34 8.74
N TRP A 104 -13.51 -2.65 7.45
CA TRP A 104 -12.49 -2.09 6.54
C TRP A 104 -12.99 -0.90 5.71
N ASP A 105 -13.93 -0.12 6.24
CA ASP A 105 -14.55 1.00 5.53
C ASP A 105 -13.62 2.21 5.35
N ASP A 106 -12.44 2.18 5.96
CA ASP A 106 -11.33 3.11 5.78
C ASP A 106 -10.46 2.79 4.53
N LEU A 107 -10.56 1.58 3.98
CA LEU A 107 -9.85 1.15 2.77
C LEU A 107 -10.68 1.35 1.50
N THR A 108 -10.04 1.38 0.33
CA THR A 108 -10.79 1.19 -0.91
C THR A 108 -11.20 -0.27 -1.10
N ALA A 109 -12.16 -0.53 -1.98
CA ALA A 109 -12.59 -1.89 -2.27
C ALA A 109 -11.44 -2.79 -2.76
N LEU A 110 -10.51 -2.24 -3.57
CA LEU A 110 -9.35 -3.01 -4.03
C LEU A 110 -8.35 -3.27 -2.90
N GLU A 111 -8.06 -2.29 -2.06
CA GLU A 111 -7.18 -2.47 -0.89
C GLU A 111 -7.74 -3.50 0.09
N MET A 112 -9.04 -3.46 0.36
CA MET A 112 -9.71 -4.45 1.20
C MET A 112 -9.62 -5.86 0.59
N LEU A 113 -9.89 -6.00 -0.71
CA LEU A 113 -9.78 -7.29 -1.41
C LEU A 113 -8.35 -7.83 -1.41
N ALA A 114 -7.35 -6.96 -1.61
CA ALA A 114 -5.94 -7.33 -1.52
C ALA A 114 -5.58 -7.82 -0.11
N ALA A 115 -6.05 -7.14 0.94
CA ALA A 115 -5.85 -7.57 2.32
C ALA A 115 -6.50 -8.92 2.61
N TRP A 116 -7.74 -9.14 2.14
CA TRP A 116 -8.42 -10.43 2.26
C TRP A 116 -7.65 -11.56 1.57
N ALA A 117 -7.23 -11.36 0.32
CA ALA A 117 -6.43 -12.34 -0.40
C ALA A 117 -5.10 -12.63 0.30
N ALA A 118 -4.45 -11.59 0.84
CA ALA A 118 -3.20 -11.73 1.58
C ALA A 118 -3.36 -12.56 2.86
N ASP A 119 -4.41 -12.30 3.64
CA ASP A 119 -4.72 -13.06 4.86
C ASP A 119 -5.15 -14.49 4.58
N ASP A 120 -6.03 -14.69 3.60
CA ASP A 120 -6.52 -16.03 3.27
C ASP A 120 -5.35 -16.90 2.74
N ALA A 121 -4.41 -16.32 1.99
CA ALA A 121 -3.18 -17.01 1.56
C ALA A 121 -2.22 -17.30 2.71
N ALA A 122 -2.08 -16.37 3.67
CA ALA A 122 -1.29 -16.59 4.87
C ALA A 122 -1.88 -17.71 5.74
N ASP A 123 -3.20 -17.71 5.92
CA ASP A 123 -3.94 -18.71 6.70
C ASP A 123 -3.86 -20.10 6.07
N ALA A 124 -3.98 -20.19 4.74
CA ALA A 124 -3.82 -21.45 4.01
C ALA A 124 -2.39 -22.03 4.17
N ARG A 125 -1.37 -21.17 4.24
CA ARG A 125 0.04 -21.58 4.29
C ARG A 125 0.55 -21.87 5.70
N TRP A 126 0.15 -21.05 6.67
CA TRP A 126 0.72 -21.06 8.02
C TRP A 126 -0.31 -21.34 9.12
N GLY A 127 -1.58 -21.46 8.77
CA GLY A 127 -2.66 -21.58 9.74
C GLY A 127 -3.19 -20.21 10.19
N ARG A 128 -4.42 -20.23 10.73
CA ARG A 128 -5.08 -19.04 11.24
C ARG A 128 -4.33 -18.49 12.46
N PRO A 129 -4.15 -17.17 12.55
CA PRO A 129 -3.51 -16.58 13.70
C PRO A 129 -4.37 -16.74 14.96
N VAL A 130 -3.73 -16.97 16.10
CA VAL A 130 -4.43 -17.04 17.40
C VAL A 130 -4.69 -15.64 17.98
N ALA A 131 -3.92 -14.64 17.57
CA ALA A 131 -4.05 -13.25 17.99
C ALA A 131 -3.34 -12.30 17.00
N ALA A 132 -3.62 -11.00 17.16
CA ALA A 132 -2.95 -9.92 16.46
C ALA A 132 -1.95 -9.20 17.38
N VAL A 133 -0.81 -8.76 16.86
CA VAL A 133 0.19 -7.97 17.60
C VAL A 133 0.67 -6.77 16.79
N ASP A 134 0.82 -5.64 17.47
CA ASP A 134 1.46 -4.45 16.90
C ASP A 134 2.98 -4.51 17.06
N LEU A 135 3.71 -4.48 15.93
CA LEU A 135 5.18 -4.52 15.90
C LEU A 135 5.83 -3.13 16.11
N ASN A 136 5.06 -2.06 16.26
CA ASN A 136 5.59 -0.76 16.69
C ASN A 136 5.95 -0.73 18.19
N SER A 137 5.48 -1.73 18.95
CA SER A 137 5.90 -1.94 20.33
C SER A 137 7.20 -2.75 20.40
N TRP A 138 8.10 -2.32 21.28
CA TRP A 138 9.39 -2.98 21.52
C TRP A 138 9.27 -4.11 22.55
N GLN A 139 8.08 -4.32 23.12
CA GLN A 139 7.81 -5.40 24.06
C GLN A 139 7.59 -6.72 23.31
N ALA A 140 8.50 -7.67 23.52
CA ALA A 140 8.45 -9.00 22.92
C ALA A 140 7.71 -10.04 23.77
N GLU A 141 7.51 -9.76 25.05
CA GLU A 141 7.02 -10.73 26.05
C GLU A 141 5.52 -10.53 26.34
N ASP A 142 4.79 -11.64 26.41
CA ASP A 142 3.44 -11.77 26.94
C ASP A 142 2.44 -10.80 26.26
N ARG A 143 2.57 -10.68 24.94
CA ARG A 143 1.78 -9.78 24.08
C ARG A 143 0.40 -10.33 23.71
N VAL A 144 0.17 -11.61 23.94
CA VAL A 144 -1.04 -12.32 23.53
C VAL A 144 -1.49 -13.24 24.65
N ASP A 145 -2.80 -13.35 24.80
CA ASP A 145 -3.40 -14.35 25.67
C ASP A 145 -3.10 -15.75 25.10
N LEU A 146 -2.65 -16.64 25.97
CA LEU A 146 -2.33 -18.01 25.59
C LEU A 146 -3.62 -18.84 25.45
N PRO A 147 -3.83 -19.53 24.31
CA PRO A 147 -4.93 -20.47 24.18
C PRO A 147 -4.87 -21.57 25.25
N GLU A 148 -6.02 -22.14 25.59
CA GLU A 148 -6.07 -23.26 26.53
C GLU A 148 -5.27 -24.47 26.02
N GLY A 149 -4.56 -25.14 26.94
CA GLY A 149 -3.86 -26.39 26.66
C GLY A 149 -2.50 -26.26 25.98
N VAL A 150 -2.01 -25.05 25.72
CA VAL A 150 -0.65 -24.83 25.21
C VAL A 150 0.40 -25.24 26.24
N ARG A 151 1.60 -25.59 25.74
CA ARG A 151 2.72 -26.08 26.54
C ARG A 151 3.98 -25.28 26.23
N PRO A 152 4.95 -25.20 27.17
CA PRO A 152 6.26 -24.62 26.88
C PRO A 152 6.89 -25.26 25.63
N GLY A 153 7.37 -24.41 24.72
CA GLY A 153 7.94 -24.79 23.43
C GLY A 153 6.95 -24.77 22.26
N ASP A 154 5.64 -24.70 22.51
CA ASP A 154 4.65 -24.57 21.44
C ASP A 154 4.86 -23.26 20.66
N ARG A 155 4.60 -23.30 19.36
CA ARG A 155 4.65 -22.13 18.47
C ARG A 155 3.25 -21.71 18.09
N LEU A 156 2.91 -20.46 18.40
CA LEU A 156 1.64 -19.83 18.10
C LEU A 156 1.82 -18.90 16.92
N VAL A 157 0.99 -19.05 15.88
CA VAL A 157 1.01 -18.14 14.74
C VAL A 157 0.23 -16.89 15.09
N LEU A 158 0.83 -15.73 14.86
CA LEU A 158 0.25 -14.41 15.10
C LEU A 158 0.17 -13.63 13.80
N THR A 159 -0.80 -12.71 13.72
CA THR A 159 -0.86 -11.71 12.65
C THR A 159 -0.35 -10.37 13.17
N PHE A 160 0.22 -9.56 12.28
CA PHE A 160 0.64 -8.19 12.62
C PHE A 160 0.29 -7.15 11.54
N ASP A 161 -0.08 -7.62 10.35
CA ASP A 161 -0.52 -6.82 9.20
C ASP A 161 -1.23 -7.77 8.22
N ALA A 162 -1.90 -7.24 7.19
CA ALA A 162 -2.55 -8.04 6.16
C ALA A 162 -1.55 -9.02 5.50
N GLY A 163 -1.81 -10.32 5.62
CA GLY A 163 -0.92 -11.38 5.14
C GLY A 163 0.43 -11.51 5.86
N GLY A 164 0.72 -10.65 6.84
CA GLY A 164 1.92 -10.71 7.68
C GLY A 164 1.71 -11.70 8.82
N ARG A 165 2.68 -12.59 9.03
CA ARG A 165 2.69 -13.53 10.17
C ARG A 165 4.02 -13.53 10.90
N LEU A 166 3.98 -13.79 12.20
CA LEU A 166 5.14 -14.19 12.99
C LEU A 166 4.73 -15.31 13.94
N ASP A 167 5.74 -15.90 14.59
CA ASP A 167 5.48 -16.88 15.63
C ASP A 167 5.73 -16.27 17.00
N ALA A 168 4.98 -16.72 18.00
CA ALA A 168 5.34 -16.59 19.40
C ALA A 168 5.64 -17.97 19.97
N VAL A 169 6.71 -18.08 20.76
CA VAL A 169 7.09 -19.31 21.46
C VAL A 169 6.52 -19.25 22.88
N VAL A 170 5.76 -20.26 23.26
CA VAL A 170 5.25 -20.41 24.63
C VAL A 170 6.42 -20.77 25.55
N VAL A 171 6.57 -20.06 26.66
CA VAL A 171 7.66 -20.24 27.62
C VAL A 171 7.12 -20.42 29.03
N ALA A 172 7.81 -21.21 29.84
CA ALA A 172 7.56 -21.24 31.28
C ALA A 172 8.23 -20.03 31.93
N ARG A 173 7.49 -19.30 32.76
CA ARG A 173 7.95 -18.20 33.60
C ARG A 173 8.26 -18.75 35.01
N LYS A 174 8.51 -17.84 35.96
CA LYS A 174 8.62 -18.21 37.36
C LYS A 174 7.26 -18.69 37.88
N ASP A 175 7.29 -19.53 38.91
CA ASP A 175 6.09 -20.06 39.57
C ASP A 175 5.16 -20.88 38.65
N ASP A 176 5.74 -21.52 37.61
CA ASP A 176 5.05 -22.35 36.61
C ASP A 176 3.96 -21.62 35.79
N GLU A 177 3.96 -20.28 35.79
CA GLU A 177 3.11 -19.49 34.90
C GLU A 177 3.60 -19.61 33.45
N LEU A 178 2.67 -19.65 32.49
CA LEU A 178 3.01 -19.66 31.06
C LEU A 178 3.01 -18.23 30.52
N GLY A 179 3.98 -17.95 29.66
CA GLY A 179 4.09 -16.72 28.89
C GLY A 179 4.38 -16.99 27.41
N SER A 180 4.55 -15.94 26.63
CA SER A 180 4.94 -15.99 25.23
C SER A 180 6.07 -15.02 24.92
N ASN A 181 6.96 -15.40 23.99
CA ASN A 181 7.97 -14.51 23.42
C ASN A 181 7.82 -14.45 21.91
N LEU A 182 7.73 -13.24 21.35
CA LEU A 182 7.72 -13.05 19.90
C LEU A 182 9.05 -13.49 19.26
N ASP A 183 8.97 -14.29 18.21
CA ASP A 183 10.10 -14.69 17.37
C ASP A 183 10.18 -13.78 16.15
N PHE A 184 10.89 -12.65 16.29
CA PHE A 184 11.07 -11.68 15.21
C PHE A 184 11.83 -12.26 13.99
N ALA A 185 12.60 -13.34 14.17
CA ALA A 185 13.26 -14.00 13.04
C ALA A 185 12.26 -14.81 12.18
N ALA A 186 11.06 -15.07 12.69
CA ALA A 186 9.99 -15.76 11.98
C ALA A 186 9.03 -14.82 11.24
N ILE A 187 9.30 -13.51 11.18
CA ILE A 187 8.51 -12.55 10.41
C ILE A 187 8.50 -12.95 8.94
N ARG A 188 7.30 -13.01 8.37
CA ARG A 188 7.06 -13.43 6.99
C ARG A 188 5.77 -12.80 6.45
N TYR A 189 5.72 -12.61 5.14
CA TYR A 189 4.56 -12.08 4.42
C TYR A 189 4.07 -13.08 3.38
N SER A 190 2.75 -13.19 3.23
CA SER A 190 2.18 -13.98 2.14
C SER A 190 2.55 -13.37 0.79
N ARG A 191 2.56 -14.19 -0.26
CA ARG A 191 2.93 -13.75 -1.61
C ARG A 191 2.07 -12.59 -2.14
N PRO A 192 0.75 -12.52 -1.88
CA PRO A 192 -0.05 -11.34 -2.24
C PRO A 192 0.41 -10.06 -1.52
N ALA A 193 0.73 -10.13 -0.23
CA ALA A 193 1.25 -8.99 0.52
C ALA A 193 2.62 -8.55 -0.02
N GLU A 194 3.51 -9.49 -0.31
CA GLU A 194 4.81 -9.20 -0.96
C GLU A 194 4.61 -8.55 -2.33
N ALA A 195 3.64 -9.01 -3.13
CA ALA A 195 3.33 -8.44 -4.44
C ALA A 195 2.79 -7.01 -4.34
N GLN A 196 1.89 -6.74 -3.39
CA GLN A 196 1.36 -5.40 -3.14
C GLN A 196 2.47 -4.43 -2.79
N TRP A 197 3.24 -4.74 -1.75
CA TRP A 197 4.34 -3.89 -1.28
C TRP A 197 5.40 -3.70 -2.37
N SER A 198 5.86 -4.81 -2.96
CA SER A 198 6.97 -4.75 -3.92
C SER A 198 6.58 -4.00 -5.19
N TRP A 199 5.35 -4.16 -5.71
CA TRP A 199 4.90 -3.39 -6.86
C TRP A 199 4.81 -1.90 -6.52
N GLY A 200 4.19 -1.53 -5.40
CA GLY A 200 4.07 -0.14 -4.98
C GLY A 200 5.42 0.57 -4.81
N VAL A 201 6.41 -0.13 -4.25
CA VAL A 201 7.77 0.41 -4.08
C VAL A 201 8.57 0.44 -5.39
N ALA A 202 8.42 -0.58 -6.23
CA ALA A 202 9.17 -0.68 -7.49
C ALA A 202 8.63 0.24 -8.59
N ALA A 203 7.30 0.43 -8.63
CA ALA A 203 6.61 1.29 -9.60
C ALA A 203 6.60 2.76 -9.16
N GLY A 204 6.74 3.03 -7.87
CA GLY A 204 6.74 4.38 -7.32
C GLY A 204 5.34 5.01 -7.29
N LEU A 205 5.30 6.32 -7.02
CA LEU A 205 4.03 7.06 -6.91
C LEU A 205 3.40 7.28 -8.29
N GLY A 206 4.21 7.30 -9.36
CA GLY A 206 3.76 7.43 -10.73
C GLY A 206 4.54 8.47 -11.53
N PRO A 207 4.01 8.94 -12.67
CA PRO A 207 2.65 8.75 -13.17
C PRO A 207 2.34 7.30 -13.60
N HIS A 208 1.08 6.89 -13.42
CA HIS A 208 0.57 5.56 -13.78
C HIS A 208 -0.59 5.65 -14.79
N PRO A 209 -0.31 5.97 -16.07
CA PRO A 209 -1.36 6.09 -17.08
C PRO A 209 -2.08 4.76 -17.27
N LEU A 210 -3.41 4.77 -17.28
CA LEU A 210 -4.20 3.56 -17.51
C LEU A 210 -4.55 3.43 -19.01
N PRO A 211 -4.56 2.21 -19.58
CA PRO A 211 -4.96 2.01 -20.96
C PRO A 211 -6.35 2.61 -21.24
N GLY A 212 -6.44 3.40 -22.32
CA GLY A 212 -7.69 3.96 -22.82
C GLY A 212 -8.14 5.28 -22.19
N GLU A 213 -7.39 5.86 -21.25
CA GLU A 213 -7.69 7.20 -20.74
C GLU A 213 -7.42 8.28 -21.80
N ARG A 214 -8.46 9.05 -22.15
CA ARG A 214 -8.37 10.20 -23.07
C ARG A 214 -9.34 11.30 -22.61
N PRO A 215 -8.85 12.53 -22.35
CA PRO A 215 -7.43 12.92 -22.26
C PRO A 215 -6.70 12.16 -21.15
N GLU A 216 -5.38 12.04 -21.26
CA GLU A 216 -4.55 11.42 -20.23
C GLU A 216 -4.47 12.35 -19.01
N PRO A 217 -4.97 11.94 -17.82
CA PRO A 217 -5.04 12.83 -16.66
C PRO A 217 -3.68 13.35 -16.19
N TYR A 218 -2.60 12.60 -16.37
CA TYR A 218 -1.27 13.07 -16.00
C TYR A 218 -0.70 14.15 -16.95
N GLU A 219 -1.26 14.33 -18.15
CA GLU A 219 -0.84 15.37 -19.09
C GLU A 219 -1.53 16.73 -18.84
N GLU A 220 -2.48 16.80 -17.90
CA GLU A 220 -3.17 18.04 -17.56
C GLU A 220 -2.19 19.09 -17.04
N SER A 221 -2.24 20.28 -17.64
CA SER A 221 -1.37 21.41 -17.29
C SER A 221 -1.72 21.98 -15.92
N VAL A 222 -0.71 22.32 -15.13
CA VAL A 222 -0.88 22.98 -13.83
C VAL A 222 -0.50 24.46 -13.96
N PRO A 223 -1.25 25.41 -13.36
CA PRO A 223 -0.91 26.82 -13.43
C PRO A 223 0.47 27.12 -12.82
N ASP A 224 1.31 27.86 -13.57
CA ASP A 224 2.69 28.21 -13.17
C ASP A 224 2.76 28.80 -11.76
N LYS A 225 1.83 29.69 -11.38
CA LYS A 225 1.79 30.31 -10.04
C LYS A 225 1.73 29.27 -8.90
N ILE A 226 0.98 28.18 -9.09
CA ILE A 226 0.85 27.11 -8.09
C ILE A 226 2.15 26.31 -8.03
N VAL A 227 2.70 25.97 -9.21
CA VAL A 227 3.95 25.22 -9.34
C VAL A 227 5.10 25.97 -8.69
N ASP A 228 5.25 27.25 -9.01
CA ASP A 228 6.31 28.11 -8.49
C ASP A 228 6.23 28.19 -6.96
N GLY A 229 5.05 28.44 -6.41
CA GLY A 229 4.85 28.50 -4.95
C GLY A 229 5.22 27.19 -4.24
N LEU A 230 4.76 26.05 -4.75
CA LEU A 230 5.05 24.74 -4.14
C LEU A 230 6.52 24.34 -4.29
N ARG A 231 7.16 24.69 -5.41
CA ARG A 231 8.56 24.41 -5.68
C ARG A 231 9.48 25.31 -4.86
N GLU A 232 9.20 26.60 -4.79
CA GLU A 232 9.93 27.56 -3.96
C GLU A 232 9.82 27.21 -2.48
N TRP A 233 8.63 26.78 -2.03
CA TRP A 233 8.44 26.27 -0.68
C TRP A 233 9.38 25.08 -0.40
N ALA A 234 9.40 24.07 -1.28
CA ALA A 234 10.24 22.88 -1.09
C ALA A 234 11.73 23.23 -1.03
N LEU A 235 12.20 24.12 -1.91
CA LEU A 235 13.59 24.61 -1.91
C LEU A 235 13.94 25.36 -0.61
N ARG A 236 13.05 26.24 -0.12
CA ARG A 236 13.23 26.95 1.15
C ARG A 236 13.30 26.01 2.36
N HIS A 237 12.61 24.87 2.29
CA HIS A 237 12.54 23.88 3.38
C HIS A 237 13.53 22.71 3.21
N GLY A 238 14.59 22.91 2.40
CA GLY A 238 15.75 22.02 2.35
C GLY A 238 15.71 20.94 1.28
N ALA A 239 14.81 21.01 0.29
CA ALA A 239 14.98 20.26 -0.95
C ALA A 239 16.10 20.89 -1.80
N THR A 240 16.86 20.04 -2.48
CA THR A 240 17.88 20.46 -3.46
C THR A 240 17.26 20.61 -4.84
N GLN A 241 17.89 21.40 -5.72
CA GLN A 241 17.47 21.52 -7.14
C GLN A 241 17.38 20.15 -7.83
N ALA A 242 18.31 19.24 -7.52
CA ALA A 242 18.29 17.88 -8.05
C ALA A 242 17.05 17.08 -7.61
N GLN A 243 16.54 17.31 -6.39
CA GLN A 243 15.33 16.65 -5.88
C GLN A 243 14.06 17.20 -6.53
N VAL A 244 13.92 18.52 -6.61
CA VAL A 244 12.73 19.13 -7.25
C VAL A 244 12.72 18.96 -8.77
N GLY A 245 13.87 18.75 -9.42
CA GLY A 245 13.97 18.50 -10.87
C GLY A 245 13.71 19.75 -11.70
N ASP A 246 13.24 19.62 -12.94
CA ASP A 246 12.83 20.75 -13.79
C ASP A 246 11.47 21.34 -13.38
N VAL A 247 11.03 22.43 -14.02
CA VAL A 247 9.72 23.06 -13.78
C VAL A 247 8.59 22.06 -14.06
N TRP A 248 7.65 21.93 -13.14
CA TRP A 248 6.53 20.99 -13.23
C TRP A 248 5.44 21.61 -14.10
N ARG A 249 5.23 21.10 -15.32
CA ARG A 249 4.24 21.67 -16.24
C ARG A 249 2.91 20.94 -16.17
N THR A 250 2.96 19.67 -15.81
CA THR A 250 1.83 18.76 -15.80
C THR A 250 1.64 18.10 -14.44
N LYS A 251 0.46 17.52 -14.21
CA LYS A 251 0.21 16.69 -13.02
C LYS A 251 1.21 15.54 -12.91
N GLY A 252 1.60 14.92 -14.05
CA GLY A 252 2.62 13.88 -14.09
C GLY A 252 4.00 14.36 -13.64
N ASP A 253 4.42 15.57 -14.03
CA ASP A 253 5.67 16.16 -13.55
C ASP A 253 5.66 16.36 -12.04
N MET A 254 4.52 16.81 -11.48
CA MET A 254 4.35 16.99 -10.04
C MET A 254 4.43 15.66 -9.30
N VAL A 255 3.77 14.60 -9.78
CA VAL A 255 3.85 13.25 -9.19
C VAL A 255 5.29 12.75 -9.16
N ALA A 256 5.99 12.86 -10.29
CA ALA A 256 7.39 12.44 -10.40
C ALA A 256 8.31 13.28 -9.50
N ALA A 257 8.02 14.57 -9.31
CA ALA A 257 8.75 15.42 -8.39
C ALA A 257 8.49 15.06 -6.94
N VAL A 258 7.24 14.80 -6.56
CA VAL A 258 6.90 14.31 -5.22
C VAL A 258 7.68 13.04 -4.94
N GLU A 259 7.71 12.05 -5.81
CA GLU A 259 8.46 10.81 -5.58
C GLU A 259 9.98 11.04 -5.36
N ARG A 260 10.58 12.02 -6.04
CA ARG A 260 12.01 12.35 -5.86
C ARG A 260 12.29 13.09 -4.56
N VAL A 261 11.37 13.95 -4.15
CA VAL A 261 11.43 14.74 -2.92
C VAL A 261 11.03 13.87 -1.71
N ASP A 262 10.15 12.89 -1.94
CA ASP A 262 9.48 12.09 -0.93
C ASP A 262 10.42 11.10 -0.27
N TRP A 263 10.59 11.30 1.03
CA TRP A 263 11.36 10.43 1.91
C TRP A 263 10.56 10.07 3.17
N MET A 264 9.23 10.29 3.15
CA MET A 264 8.29 9.97 4.21
C MET A 264 8.72 10.54 5.59
N TRP A 265 8.07 11.64 6.02
CA TRP A 265 8.09 12.16 7.41
C TRP A 265 9.30 13.03 7.82
N ARG A 266 9.63 14.07 7.05
CA ARG A 266 10.66 15.06 7.47
C ARG A 266 10.18 15.98 8.61
N SER A 267 8.91 16.38 8.60
CA SER A 267 8.23 17.15 9.66
C SER A 267 6.74 17.24 9.35
N ALA A 268 5.93 17.78 10.27
CA ALA A 268 4.52 18.10 10.03
C ALA A 268 4.32 19.10 8.87
N GLU A 269 5.27 20.03 8.67
CA GLU A 269 5.21 21.02 7.59
C GLU A 269 5.31 20.36 6.21
N TRP A 270 6.18 19.35 6.08
CA TRP A 270 6.29 18.54 4.85
C TRP A 270 5.01 17.75 4.56
N PHE A 271 4.25 17.37 5.59
CA PHE A 271 2.92 16.76 5.41
C PHE A 271 1.90 17.78 4.88
N GLY A 272 1.92 19.02 5.38
CA GLY A 272 1.14 20.13 4.81
C GLY A 272 1.44 20.37 3.33
N TRP A 273 2.73 20.39 2.96
CA TRP A 273 3.15 20.52 1.57
C TRP A 273 2.68 19.37 0.69
N TRP A 274 2.82 18.12 1.15
CA TRP A 274 2.34 16.95 0.41
C TRP A 274 0.83 17.02 0.19
N ARG A 275 0.04 17.40 1.20
CA ARG A 275 -1.42 17.58 1.05
C ARG A 275 -1.76 18.64 0.01
N ALA A 276 -1.03 19.77 -0.01
CA ALA A 276 -1.24 20.82 -0.99
C ALA A 276 -0.91 20.33 -2.42
N VAL A 277 0.20 19.62 -2.61
CA VAL A 277 0.56 19.02 -3.91
C VAL A 277 -0.46 17.97 -4.34
N ALA A 278 -0.89 17.10 -3.43
CA ALA A 278 -1.89 16.07 -3.70
C ALA A 278 -3.22 16.68 -4.13
N ALA A 279 -3.68 17.74 -3.45
CA ALA A 279 -4.87 18.47 -3.82
C ALA A 279 -4.81 19.03 -5.25
N VAL A 280 -3.63 19.48 -5.72
CA VAL A 280 -3.44 19.94 -7.11
C VAL A 280 -3.56 18.76 -8.08
N ILE A 281 -2.83 17.67 -7.80
CA ILE A 281 -2.82 16.48 -8.64
C ILE A 281 -4.23 15.88 -8.76
N ASP A 282 -4.96 15.81 -7.66
CA ASP A 282 -6.30 15.23 -7.60
C ASP A 282 -7.42 16.20 -8.04
N GLY A 283 -7.08 17.45 -8.36
CA GLY A 283 -8.04 18.44 -8.88
C GLY A 283 -9.00 19.00 -7.84
N HIS A 284 -8.57 19.16 -6.59
CA HIS A 284 -9.40 19.69 -5.51
C HIS A 284 -9.78 21.17 -5.77
N PRO A 285 -11.04 21.59 -5.54
CA PRO A 285 -11.49 22.95 -5.87
C PRO A 285 -10.79 24.05 -5.05
N SER A 286 -10.24 23.72 -3.87
CA SER A 286 -9.64 24.67 -2.92
C SER A 286 -8.13 24.85 -3.06
N VAL A 287 -7.52 24.41 -4.17
CA VAL A 287 -6.06 24.40 -4.37
C VAL A 287 -5.39 25.74 -4.07
N SER A 288 -5.93 26.86 -4.53
CA SER A 288 -5.31 28.19 -4.30
C SER A 288 -5.23 28.54 -2.82
N ALA A 289 -6.29 28.26 -2.04
CA ALA A 289 -6.32 28.53 -0.61
C ALA A 289 -5.35 27.64 0.18
N LEU A 290 -5.18 26.38 -0.25
CA LEU A 290 -4.21 25.46 0.36
C LEU A 290 -2.77 25.92 0.13
N VAL A 291 -2.46 26.39 -1.08
CA VAL A 291 -1.13 26.93 -1.40
C VAL A 291 -0.87 28.22 -0.63
N GLU A 292 -1.86 29.09 -0.48
CA GLU A 292 -1.74 30.33 0.32
C GLU A 292 -1.52 30.03 1.81
N ALA A 293 -2.31 29.14 2.42
CA ALA A 293 -2.12 28.72 3.81
C ALA A 293 -0.73 28.12 4.07
N LEU A 294 -0.21 27.33 3.12
CA LEU A 294 1.15 26.80 3.19
C LEU A 294 2.23 27.90 3.23
N HIS A 295 2.02 29.01 2.52
CA HIS A 295 2.95 30.14 2.51
C HIS A 295 2.89 30.97 3.80
N GLU A 296 1.71 31.03 4.41
CA GLU A 296 1.48 31.76 5.66
C GLU A 296 1.88 30.98 6.91
N GLY A 297 2.24 29.70 6.76
CA GLY A 297 2.57 28.82 7.89
C GLY A 297 1.37 28.47 8.75
N THR A 298 0.16 28.60 8.21
CA THR A 298 -1.10 28.22 8.84
C THR A 298 -1.46 26.80 8.44
N ASP A 299 -1.99 25.99 9.37
CA ASP A 299 -2.48 24.65 9.02
C ASP A 299 -3.73 24.81 8.13
N PRO A 300 -3.72 24.34 6.87
CA PRO A 300 -4.87 24.50 5.98
C PRO A 300 -6.06 23.60 6.33
N PHE A 301 -5.96 22.77 7.38
CA PHE A 301 -6.86 21.66 7.69
C PHE A 301 -7.16 21.54 9.18
#